data_AF-A0A5N7AZB4-F1
#
_entry.id   AF-A0A5N7AZB4-F1
#
_cell.length_a   1.000
_cell.length_b   1.000
_cell.length_c   1.000
_cell.angle_alpha   90.00
_cell.angle_beta   90.00
_cell.angle_gamma   90.00
#
_symmetry.space_group_name_H-M   'P 1'
#
loop_
_entity.id
_entity.type
_entity.pdbx_description
1 polymer ?
#
loop_
_entity_poly.entity_id
_entity_poly.type
_entity_poly.pdbx_seq_one_letter_code
_entity_poly.pdbx_strand_id
1 'polypeptide(L)'
;MILTSKTYTMNSDQASILTVNSLGVVQQLPQRAIWKSRHPVTFDDSLPVLQNWIIECETDHKYSTLEPQPLPKRLLCISNSGPQVSVRLMERDSESPSNRRGFYMALSYCWGSSSGFCTIRKNYGEHLRSIPIGQLPKTVFDAVEVARRLGFSYL
;
A
#
# COMPACT_ATOMS: atom_id res chain seq x y z
N MET A 1 -8.67 -8.80 26.90
CA MET A 1 -8.15 -7.58 27.54
C MET A 1 -7.09 -8.02 28.54
N ILE A 2 -5.83 -8.13 28.11
CA ILE A 2 -4.70 -8.30 29.03
C ILE A 2 -3.64 -7.31 28.55
N LEU A 3 -3.36 -6.35 29.43
CA LEU A 3 -2.32 -5.34 29.31
C LEU A 3 -0.96 -6.05 29.38
N THR A 4 -0.14 -5.97 28.34
CA THR A 4 1.28 -6.29 28.48
C THR A 4 2.06 -4.99 28.70
N SER A 5 2.48 -4.84 29.94
CA SER A 5 3.29 -3.74 30.46
C SER A 5 4.57 -3.59 29.64
N LYS A 6 4.78 -2.41 29.06
CA LYS A 6 6.08 -2.01 28.48
C LYS A 6 7.05 -1.78 29.64
N THR A 7 8.04 -2.64 29.81
CA THR A 7 9.20 -2.33 30.66
C THR A 7 10.19 -1.52 29.83
N TYR A 8 10.51 -0.33 30.32
CA TYR A 8 11.42 0.62 29.68
C TYR A 8 12.69 0.67 30.53
N THR A 9 13.81 0.17 29.99
CA THR A 9 15.12 0.37 30.60
C THR A 9 15.76 1.58 29.94
N MET A 10 15.90 2.67 30.71
CA MET A 10 16.71 3.83 30.31
C MET A 10 18.19 3.47 30.43
N ASN A 11 18.90 3.44 29.30
CA ASN A 11 20.32 3.75 29.24
C ASN A 11 20.56 4.61 28.00
N SER A 12 21.26 5.71 28.18
CA SER A 12 21.60 6.65 27.11
C SER A 12 22.46 5.93 26.06
N ASP A 13 22.13 6.21 24.80
CA ASP A 13 22.88 5.90 23.57
C ASP A 13 22.55 4.64 22.76
N GLN A 14 21.75 3.67 23.24
CA GLN A 14 21.19 2.61 22.38
C GLN A 14 19.87 2.04 22.95
N ALA A 15 18.76 2.78 22.83
CA ALA A 15 17.45 2.24 23.20
C ALA A 15 16.90 1.31 22.10
N SER A 16 17.10 -0.01 22.26
CA SER A 16 16.43 -1.03 21.45
C SER A 16 15.06 -1.35 22.07
N ILE A 17 13.97 -1.09 21.35
CA ILE A 17 12.62 -1.50 21.79
C ILE A 17 12.42 -2.94 21.33
N LEU A 18 12.45 -3.86 22.29
CA LEU A 18 12.17 -5.28 22.06
C LEU A 18 10.69 -5.53 22.36
N THR A 19 10.01 -6.22 21.45
CA THR A 19 8.66 -6.74 21.72
C THR A 19 8.73 -8.27 21.61
N VAL A 20 8.00 -8.93 22.51
CA VAL A 20 7.86 -10.38 22.50
C VAL A 20 6.55 -10.68 21.77
N ASN A 21 6.63 -11.35 20.62
CA ASN A 21 5.43 -11.78 19.91
C ASN A 21 4.77 -12.96 20.65
N SER A 22 3.58 -13.35 20.19
CA SER A 22 2.78 -14.43 20.78
C SER A 22 3.46 -15.82 20.79
N LEU A 23 4.61 -15.97 20.12
CA LEU A 23 5.44 -17.18 20.07
C LEU A 23 6.73 -17.08 20.89
N GLY A 24 6.91 -15.99 21.67
CA GLY A 24 8.07 -15.83 22.54
C GLY A 24 9.35 -15.39 21.81
N VAL A 25 9.27 -15.03 20.53
CA VAL A 25 10.41 -14.57 19.76
C VAL A 25 10.66 -13.09 20.06
N VAL A 26 11.89 -12.79 20.52
CA VAL A 26 12.37 -11.43 20.72
C VAL A 26 12.77 -10.89 19.35
N GLN A 27 11.94 -10.04 18.76
CA GLN A 27 12.28 -9.32 17.53
C GLN A 27 12.64 -7.87 17.87
N GLN A 28 13.80 -7.43 17.36
CA GLN A 28 14.07 -5.99 17.27
C GLN A 28 13.01 -5.41 16.34
N LEU A 29 12.16 -4.53 16.86
CA LEU A 29 11.36 -3.69 15.96
C LEU A 29 12.36 -2.97 15.05
N PRO A 30 12.20 -2.98 13.71
CA PRO A 30 12.87 -1.97 12.92
C PRO A 30 12.45 -0.63 13.52
N GLN A 31 13.40 0.05 14.15
CA GLN A 31 13.24 1.41 14.69
C GLN A 31 12.36 2.16 13.69
N ARG A 32 11.18 2.64 14.10
CA ARG A 32 10.21 3.32 13.23
C ARG A 32 10.90 4.46 12.45
N ALA A 33 11.54 4.13 11.33
CA ALA A 33 12.65 4.89 10.76
C ALA A 33 12.15 6.03 9.90
N ILE A 34 10.96 5.86 9.30
CA ILE A 34 10.33 6.81 8.38
C ILE A 34 10.18 8.19 9.03
N TRP A 35 9.93 8.26 10.34
CA TRP A 35 9.58 9.51 11.04
C TRP A 35 10.69 10.07 11.94
N LYS A 36 11.81 9.35 12.11
CA LYS A 36 12.89 9.72 13.05
C LYS A 36 14.15 10.25 12.37
N SER A 37 14.26 10.08 11.06
CA SER A 37 15.42 10.50 10.29
C SER A 37 15.52 12.03 10.22
N ARG A 38 16.71 12.58 10.52
CA ARG A 38 17.03 14.00 10.27
C ARG A 38 17.33 14.29 8.79
N HIS A 39 17.42 13.26 7.96
CA HIS A 39 17.60 13.35 6.51
C HIS A 39 16.32 12.97 5.77
N PRO A 40 16.07 13.52 4.57
CA PRO A 40 14.96 13.09 3.73
C PRO A 40 15.04 11.57 3.49
N VAL A 41 14.02 10.84 3.93
CA VAL A 41 13.93 9.39 3.71
C VAL A 41 13.53 9.17 2.26
N THR A 42 14.28 8.37 1.52
CA THR A 42 13.92 8.03 0.14
C THR A 42 12.84 6.95 0.12
N PHE A 43 12.22 6.76 -1.05
CA PHE A 43 11.27 5.66 -1.20
C PHE A 43 11.95 4.29 -1.00
N ASP A 44 13.18 4.13 -1.50
CA ASP A 44 13.95 2.89 -1.39
C ASP A 44 14.28 2.55 0.08
N ASP A 45 14.55 3.57 0.91
CA ASP A 45 14.76 3.38 2.35
C ASP A 45 13.48 2.95 3.08
N SER A 46 12.32 3.42 2.61
CA SER A 46 11.02 3.16 3.26
C SER A 46 10.40 1.83 2.85
N LEU A 47 10.71 1.33 1.65
CA LEU A 47 10.08 0.13 1.09
C LEU A 47 10.26 -1.12 1.98
N PRO A 48 11.45 -1.45 2.53
CA PRO A 48 11.60 -2.59 3.43
C PRO A 48 10.76 -2.45 4.70
N VAL A 49 10.60 -1.23 5.22
CA VAL A 49 9.77 -0.96 6.40
C VAL A 49 8.30 -1.22 6.09
N LEU A 50 7.81 -0.75 4.94
CA LEU A 50 6.43 -0.98 4.50
C LEU A 50 6.15 -2.48 4.31
N GLN A 51 7.07 -3.21 3.66
CA GLN A 51 6.96 -4.66 3.47
C GLN A 51 6.91 -5.39 4.81
N ASN A 52 7.78 -5.02 5.75
CA ASN A 52 7.80 -5.63 7.09
C ASN A 52 6.49 -5.36 7.85
N TRP A 53 5.91 -4.15 7.77
CA TRP A 53 4.62 -3.86 8.39
C TRP A 53 3.47 -4.69 7.80
N ILE A 54 3.47 -4.95 6.49
CA ILE A 54 2.48 -5.83 5.86
C ILE A 54 2.63 -7.26 6.40
N ILE A 55 3.87 -7.77 6.45
CA ILE A 55 4.18 -9.11 6.99
C ILE A 55 3.78 -9.23 8.47
N GLU A 56 4.15 -8.26 9.31
CA GLU A 56 3.74 -8.22 10.72
C GLU A 56 2.21 -8.21 10.84
N CYS A 57 1.52 -7.40 10.01
CA CYS A 57 0.07 -7.39 10.00
C CYS A 57 -0.49 -8.78 9.65
N GLU A 58 0.01 -9.43 8.60
CA GLU A 58 -0.41 -10.77 8.18
C GLU A 58 -0.17 -11.83 9.25
N THR A 59 0.95 -11.77 9.97
CA THR A 59 1.41 -12.85 10.86
C THR A 59 1.02 -12.71 12.33
N ASP A 60 0.92 -11.49 12.87
CA ASP A 60 0.75 -11.27 14.32
C ASP A 60 -0.65 -10.79 14.72
N HIS A 61 -1.46 -10.32 13.77
CA HIS A 61 -2.81 -9.85 14.08
C HIS A 61 -3.85 -10.97 14.02
N LYS A 62 -4.65 -11.12 15.07
CA LYS A 62 -5.66 -12.18 15.24
C LYS A 62 -6.70 -12.31 14.11
N TYR A 63 -6.89 -11.28 13.28
CA TYR A 63 -7.90 -11.22 12.21
C TYR A 63 -7.31 -10.79 10.85
N SER A 64 -6.03 -11.06 10.61
CA SER A 64 -5.29 -10.52 9.48
C SER A 64 -5.27 -11.37 8.22
N THR A 65 -6.02 -12.46 8.16
CA THR A 65 -5.99 -13.33 6.99
C THR A 65 -6.35 -12.49 5.75
N LEU A 66 -5.32 -12.19 4.95
CA LEU A 66 -5.48 -11.48 3.70
C LEU A 66 -6.07 -12.47 2.71
N GLU A 67 -7.39 -12.56 2.76
CA GLU A 67 -8.15 -13.27 1.75
C GLU A 67 -8.45 -12.31 0.59
N PRO A 68 -8.43 -12.80 -0.67
CA PRO A 68 -8.85 -12.01 -1.81
C PRO A 68 -10.23 -11.40 -1.54
N GLN A 69 -10.34 -10.07 -1.58
CA GLN A 69 -11.59 -9.35 -1.28
C GLN A 69 -12.38 -9.12 -2.56
N PRO A 70 -13.71 -8.94 -2.49
CA PRO A 70 -14.47 -8.45 -3.63
C PRO A 70 -13.84 -7.16 -4.16
N LEU A 71 -13.43 -7.15 -5.43
CA LEU A 71 -12.84 -5.95 -6.02
C LEU A 71 -13.86 -4.81 -6.03
N PRO A 72 -13.48 -3.53 -6.16
CA PRO A 72 -14.43 -2.46 -6.47
C PRO A 72 -15.03 -2.61 -7.88
N LYS A 73 -16.09 -1.85 -8.20
CA LYS A 73 -16.64 -1.84 -9.58
C LYS A 73 -15.64 -1.23 -10.57
N ARG A 74 -14.92 -0.21 -10.12
CA ARG A 74 -13.88 0.48 -10.89
C ARG A 74 -12.63 0.58 -10.05
N LEU A 75 -11.52 0.22 -10.66
CA LEU A 75 -10.20 0.22 -10.04
C LEU A 75 -9.16 0.57 -11.10
N LEU A 76 -7.98 0.99 -10.65
CA LEU A 76 -6.83 1.15 -11.51
C LEU A 76 -6.08 -0.18 -11.58
N CYS A 77 -5.90 -0.68 -12.80
CA CYS A 77 -5.06 -1.83 -13.08
C CYS A 77 -3.65 -1.35 -13.43
N ILE A 78 -2.68 -1.83 -12.67
CA ILE A 78 -1.26 -1.52 -12.79
C ILE A 78 -0.60 -2.69 -13.53
N SER A 79 0.02 -2.42 -14.67
CA SER A 79 0.81 -3.44 -15.35
C SER A 79 2.21 -3.51 -14.72
N ASN A 80 2.65 -4.73 -14.42
CA ASN A 80 4.00 -4.99 -13.90
C ASN A 80 4.92 -5.64 -14.96
N SER A 81 4.51 -5.66 -16.22
CA SER A 81 5.15 -6.44 -17.29
C SER A 81 6.29 -5.72 -18.02
N GLY A 82 6.64 -4.48 -17.63
CA GLY A 82 7.64 -3.68 -18.33
C GLY A 82 8.38 -2.68 -17.43
N PRO A 83 9.43 -2.02 -17.97
CA PRO A 83 10.23 -1.05 -17.22
C PRO A 83 9.47 0.24 -16.90
N GLN A 84 8.41 0.53 -17.65
CA GLN A 84 7.58 1.71 -17.46
C GLN A 84 6.26 1.35 -16.78
N VAL A 85 5.87 2.18 -15.82
CA VAL A 85 4.55 2.10 -15.17
C VAL A 85 3.48 2.39 -16.22
N SER A 86 2.54 1.46 -16.38
CA SER A 86 1.33 1.70 -17.14
C SER A 86 0.11 1.40 -16.30
N VAL A 87 -0.88 2.28 -16.40
CA VAL A 87 -2.12 2.23 -15.65
C VAL A 87 -3.27 2.28 -16.62
N ARG A 88 -4.34 1.55 -16.34
CA ARG A 88 -5.61 1.67 -17.04
C ARG A 88 -6.76 1.55 -16.05
N LEU A 89 -7.89 2.14 -16.40
CA LEU A 89 -9.15 1.87 -15.75
C LEU A 89 -9.58 0.44 -16.06
N MET A 90 -10.03 -0.26 -15.02
CA MET A 90 -10.63 -1.56 -15.15
C MET A 90 -12.02 -1.50 -14.53
N GLU A 91 -13.03 -1.82 -15.33
CA GLU A 91 -14.38 -2.04 -14.83
C GLU A 91 -14.57 -3.54 -14.67
N ARG A 92 -14.97 -3.96 -13.47
CA ARG A 92 -15.30 -5.34 -13.21
C ARG A 92 -16.61 -5.67 -13.91
N ASP A 93 -16.53 -6.64 -14.81
CA ASP A 93 -17.70 -7.15 -15.50
C ASP A 93 -18.47 -8.14 -14.62
N SER A 94 -19.80 -8.09 -14.66
CA SER A 94 -20.64 -8.96 -13.81
C SER A 94 -20.58 -10.44 -14.21
N GLU A 95 -20.20 -10.71 -15.46
CA GLU A 95 -20.30 -12.02 -16.10
C GLU A 95 -19.01 -12.86 -16.05
N SER A 96 -17.87 -12.27 -15.68
CA SER A 96 -16.59 -12.99 -15.60
C SER A 96 -16.21 -13.34 -14.14
N PRO A 97 -16.28 -14.63 -13.73
CA PRO A 97 -16.04 -15.03 -12.33
C PRO A 97 -14.60 -14.79 -11.87
N SER A 98 -13.63 -14.89 -12.77
CA SER A 98 -12.19 -14.73 -12.50
C SER A 98 -11.80 -13.33 -12.04
N ASN A 99 -12.72 -12.36 -12.16
CA ASN A 99 -12.47 -10.95 -11.87
C ASN A 99 -13.25 -10.41 -10.67
N ARG A 100 -13.84 -11.29 -9.84
CA ARG A 100 -14.71 -10.88 -8.75
C ARG A 100 -13.97 -10.55 -7.47
N ARG A 101 -12.85 -11.23 -7.20
CA ARG A 101 -12.07 -11.11 -5.97
C ARG A 101 -10.58 -10.99 -6.26
N GLY A 102 -9.86 -10.24 -5.43
CA GLY A 102 -8.43 -10.04 -5.57
C GLY A 102 -7.85 -9.18 -4.45
N PHE A 103 -6.54 -8.99 -4.47
CA PHE A 103 -5.82 -8.07 -3.59
C PHE A 103 -5.69 -6.70 -4.23
N TYR A 104 -6.08 -5.66 -3.51
CA TYR A 104 -5.96 -4.28 -3.98
C TYR A 104 -5.53 -3.38 -2.82
N MET A 105 -4.85 -2.29 -3.14
CA MET A 105 -4.60 -1.22 -2.19
C MET A 105 -5.68 -0.15 -2.32
N ALA A 106 -6.01 0.53 -1.24
CA ALA A 106 -6.95 1.63 -1.26
C ALA A 106 -6.22 2.95 -0.99
N LEU A 107 -6.37 3.93 -1.89
CA LEU A 107 -5.91 5.29 -1.66
C LEU A 107 -7.02 6.12 -1.02
N SER A 108 -6.89 6.39 0.28
CA SER A 108 -7.75 7.35 0.98
C SER A 108 -7.12 8.73 0.95
N TYR A 109 -7.72 9.67 0.20
CA TYR A 109 -7.21 11.03 0.08
C TYR A 109 -8.33 12.04 -0.18
N CYS A 110 -8.07 13.30 0.15
CA CYS A 110 -8.95 14.40 -0.19
C CYS A 110 -8.66 14.88 -1.62
N TRP A 111 -9.69 14.87 -2.48
CA TRP A 111 -9.60 15.28 -3.89
C TRP A 111 -9.24 16.75 -4.09
N GLY A 112 -9.42 17.59 -3.06
CA GLY A 112 -9.24 19.03 -3.14
C GLY A 112 -10.28 19.70 -4.05
N SER A 113 -10.10 20.99 -4.29
CA SER A 113 -11.04 21.84 -5.06
C SER A 113 -10.90 21.70 -6.58
N SER A 114 -9.82 21.07 -7.07
CA SER A 114 -9.47 21.03 -8.48
C SER A 114 -8.65 19.79 -8.87
N SER A 115 -9.13 18.59 -8.53
CA SER A 115 -8.58 17.39 -9.16
C SER A 115 -9.03 17.36 -10.63
N GLY A 116 -8.25 17.99 -11.52
CA GLY A 116 -8.50 18.04 -12.96
C GLY A 116 -8.45 16.67 -13.65
N PHE A 117 -8.11 15.62 -12.90
CA PHE A 117 -8.13 14.23 -13.36
C PHE A 117 -9.42 13.55 -12.91
N CYS A 118 -10.33 13.34 -13.86
CA CYS A 118 -11.59 12.63 -13.64
C CYS A 118 -11.92 11.75 -14.84
N THR A 119 -12.48 10.57 -14.58
CA THR A 119 -13.05 9.73 -15.63
C THR A 119 -14.46 10.22 -15.94
N ILE A 120 -14.64 10.77 -17.13
CA ILE A 120 -15.90 11.23 -17.68
C ILE A 120 -16.26 10.41 -18.92
N ARG A 121 -17.51 10.52 -19.40
CA ARG A 121 -17.97 9.76 -20.58
C ARG A 121 -17.05 9.92 -21.81
N LYS A 122 -16.48 11.12 -22.00
CA LYS A 122 -15.61 11.42 -23.15
C LYS A 122 -14.28 10.67 -23.12
N ASN A 123 -13.64 10.54 -21.96
CA ASN A 123 -12.32 9.88 -21.82
C ASN A 123 -12.42 8.44 -21.31
N TYR A 124 -13.64 7.94 -21.07
CA TYR A 124 -13.89 6.60 -20.53
C TYR A 124 -13.21 5.48 -21.34
N GLY A 125 -13.47 5.43 -22.65
CA GLY A 125 -12.90 4.42 -23.53
C GLY A 125 -11.38 4.54 -23.71
N GLU A 126 -10.82 5.73 -23.51
CA GLU A 126 -9.37 5.93 -23.47
C GLU A 126 -8.80 5.36 -22.18
N HIS A 127 -9.36 5.73 -21.04
CA HIS A 127 -8.92 5.26 -19.72
C HIS A 127 -8.99 3.73 -19.60
N LEU A 128 -9.98 3.06 -20.21
CA LEU A 128 -10.06 1.60 -20.25
C LEU A 128 -8.87 0.94 -20.97
N ARG A 129 -8.31 1.61 -21.97
CA ARG A 129 -7.13 1.14 -22.73
C ARG A 129 -5.84 1.52 -22.01
N SER A 130 -5.69 2.78 -21.66
CA SER A 130 -4.53 3.32 -20.95
C SER A 130 -4.84 4.72 -20.40
N ILE A 131 -4.28 5.02 -19.24
CA ILE A 131 -4.27 6.37 -18.66
C ILE A 131 -2.85 6.92 -18.83
N PRO A 132 -2.68 8.05 -19.54
CA PRO A 132 -1.37 8.69 -19.64
C PRO A 132 -0.86 9.10 -18.26
N ILE A 133 0.32 8.61 -17.88
CA ILE A 133 0.91 8.86 -16.55
C ILE A 133 1.08 10.35 -16.27
N GLY A 134 1.46 11.14 -17.28
CA GLY A 134 1.61 12.59 -17.13
C GLY A 134 0.31 13.36 -16.84
N GLN A 135 -0.85 12.72 -16.96
CA GLN A 135 -2.15 13.29 -16.58
C GLN A 135 -2.58 12.93 -15.17
N LEU A 136 -1.92 11.96 -14.52
CA LEU A 136 -2.24 11.57 -13.16
C LEU A 136 -1.81 12.67 -12.18
N PRO A 137 -2.66 13.02 -11.21
CA PRO A 137 -2.23 13.83 -10.09
C PRO A 137 -1.06 13.14 -9.39
N LYS A 138 -0.08 13.93 -8.93
CA LYS A 138 1.14 13.42 -8.28
C LYS A 138 0.82 12.39 -7.18
N THR A 139 -0.16 12.67 -6.34
CA THR A 139 -0.60 11.76 -5.26
C THR A 139 -1.07 10.40 -5.77
N VAL A 140 -1.82 10.38 -6.88
CA VAL A 140 -2.32 9.12 -7.46
C VAL A 140 -1.17 8.36 -8.11
N PHE A 141 -0.26 9.07 -8.79
CA PHE A 141 0.94 8.45 -9.35
C PHE A 141 1.84 7.84 -8.28
N ASP A 142 2.12 8.58 -7.20
CA ASP A 142 2.95 8.08 -6.09
C ASP A 142 2.29 6.84 -5.45
N ALA A 143 0.96 6.82 -5.30
CA ALA A 143 0.23 5.65 -4.80
C ALA A 143 0.31 4.43 -5.75
N VAL A 144 0.26 4.65 -7.07
CA VAL A 144 0.47 3.59 -8.08
C VAL A 144 1.87 3.01 -7.94
N GLU A 145 2.90 3.85 -7.78
CA GLU A 145 4.28 3.38 -7.65
C GLU A 145 4.49 2.59 -6.35
N VAL A 146 3.89 3.04 -5.25
CA VAL A 146 3.87 2.30 -3.97
C VAL A 146 3.23 0.93 -4.17
N ALA A 147 2.02 0.88 -4.74
CA ALA A 147 1.30 -0.37 -4.97
C ALA A 147 2.09 -1.34 -5.86
N ARG A 148 2.65 -0.83 -6.96
CA ARG A 148 3.47 -1.61 -7.88
C ARG A 148 4.68 -2.23 -7.18
N ARG A 149 5.42 -1.45 -6.40
CA ARG A 149 6.63 -1.91 -5.68
C ARG A 149 6.33 -2.83 -4.51
N LEU A 150 5.12 -2.77 -3.95
CA LEU A 150 4.62 -3.73 -2.98
C LEU A 150 4.03 -4.99 -3.64
N GLY A 151 4.02 -5.08 -4.97
CA GLY A 151 3.55 -6.27 -5.70
C GLY A 151 2.04 -6.32 -5.95
N PHE A 152 1.32 -5.21 -5.72
CA PHE A 152 -0.11 -5.11 -6.02
C PHE A 152 -0.35 -4.68 -7.46
N SER A 153 -1.28 -5.37 -8.12
CA SER A 153 -1.71 -5.05 -9.48
C SER A 153 -2.91 -4.09 -9.54
N TYR A 154 -3.50 -3.77 -8.39
CA TYR A 154 -4.75 -3.02 -8.29
C TYR A 154 -4.68 -1.93 -7.21
N LEU A 155 -5.16 -0.74 -7.55
CA LEU A 155 -5.34 0.43 -6.69
C LEU A 155 -6.78 0.98 -6.79
#